data_AF-A0A8C9WJE7-F1
#
_entry.id   AF-A0A8C9WJE7-F1
#
_cell.length_a   1.000
_cell.length_b   1.000
_cell.length_c   1.000
_cell.angle_alpha   90.00
_cell.angle_beta   90.00
_cell.angle_gamma   90.00
#
_symmetry.space_group_name_H-M   'P 1'
#
loop_
_entity.id
_entity.type
_entity.pdbx_description
1 polymer ?
#
loop_
_entity_poly.entity_id
_entity_poly.type
_entity_poly.pdbx_seq_one_letter_code
_entity_poly.pdbx_strand_id
1 'polypeptide(L)'
;MIDFLFYSSHVSENFYPFGPNNGDTVNPAVDDGSSSVILLNETFQFFGSDHNQLYVNNNGFLTFDQPVSSSYPSMFRSGYDIIAPFWSNWNTTKSGVISYRQATSGSDLQQATSDINQYFPQLNFTATWVFIATWDNVAFYNMDTV
;
A
#
# COMPACT_ATOMS: atom_id res chain seq x y z
N MET A 1 10.39 3.51 -10.22
CA MET A 1 9.12 3.18 -10.90
C MET A 1 8.22 2.54 -9.86
N ILE A 2 6.97 2.97 -9.81
CA ILE A 2 5.97 2.43 -8.88
C ILE A 2 5.13 1.46 -9.69
N ASP A 3 5.17 0.18 -9.34
CA ASP A 3 4.18 -0.76 -9.86
C ASP A 3 2.98 -0.81 -8.92
N PHE A 4 1.82 -0.93 -9.53
CA PHE A 4 0.57 -1.18 -8.85
C PHE A 4 -0.09 -2.36 -9.54
N LEU A 5 0.24 -3.58 -9.09
CA LEU A 5 -0.40 -4.78 -9.60
C LEU A 5 -1.75 -4.95 -8.91
N PHE A 6 -2.83 -4.53 -9.59
CA PHE A 6 -4.21 -4.89 -9.21
C PHE A 6 -4.75 -5.92 -10.19
N TYR A 7 -4.87 -7.16 -9.71
CA TYR A 7 -5.63 -8.19 -10.41
C TYR A 7 -6.72 -8.74 -9.51
N SER A 8 -7.96 -8.77 -10.00
CA SER A 8 -9.11 -9.26 -9.24
C SER A 8 -9.54 -10.65 -9.72
N SER A 9 -9.90 -11.46 -8.72
CA SER A 9 -10.59 -12.74 -8.73
C SER A 9 -9.76 -14.00 -9.05
N HIS A 10 -9.54 -14.77 -7.98
CA HIS A 10 -9.30 -16.23 -7.91
C HIS A 10 -7.92 -16.83 -8.16
N VAL A 11 -6.82 -16.05 -8.11
CA VAL A 11 -5.48 -16.66 -8.01
C VAL A 11 -4.62 -15.91 -7.00
N SER A 12 -4.39 -16.51 -5.83
CA SER A 12 -3.42 -16.01 -4.84
C SER A 12 -1.96 -16.09 -5.33
N GLU A 13 -1.73 -16.66 -6.52
CA GLU A 13 -0.39 -16.93 -7.07
C GLU A 13 0.29 -15.67 -7.64
N ASN A 14 -0.44 -14.56 -7.84
CA ASN A 14 0.12 -13.35 -8.48
C ASN A 14 0.34 -12.17 -7.52
N PHE A 15 0.00 -12.30 -6.24
CA PHE A 15 0.30 -11.28 -5.24
C PHE A 15 1.61 -11.59 -4.53
N TYR A 16 2.30 -10.54 -4.07
CA TYR A 16 3.34 -10.72 -3.07
C TYR A 16 2.75 -11.43 -1.85
N PRO A 17 3.47 -12.37 -1.21
CA PRO A 17 3.05 -12.94 0.06
C PRO A 17 2.73 -11.82 1.05
N PHE A 18 1.74 -11.94 1.93
CA PHE A 18 1.36 -10.85 2.83
C PHE A 18 0.86 -11.36 4.19
N GLY A 19 0.70 -10.42 5.12
CA GLY A 19 0.22 -10.68 6.47
C GLY A 19 1.35 -11.08 7.44
N PRO A 20 1.01 -11.27 8.74
CA PRO A 20 2.00 -11.40 9.81
C PRO A 20 2.98 -12.56 9.64
N ASN A 21 2.55 -13.65 9.00
CA ASN A 21 3.39 -14.82 8.72
C ASN A 21 4.51 -14.53 7.70
N ASN A 22 4.40 -13.42 6.96
CA ASN A 22 5.40 -12.92 6.01
C ASN A 22 6.19 -11.73 6.57
N GLY A 23 6.07 -11.44 7.86
CA GLY A 23 6.77 -10.34 8.53
C GLY A 23 6.06 -8.99 8.44
N ASP A 24 4.81 -8.95 7.97
CA ASP A 24 4.07 -7.69 7.86
C ASP A 24 3.66 -7.16 9.23
N THR A 25 3.75 -5.84 9.37
CA THR A 25 3.16 -5.10 10.48
C THR A 25 1.68 -4.88 10.21
N VAL A 26 0.83 -5.19 11.19
CA VAL A 26 -0.62 -4.97 11.10
C VAL A 26 -0.95 -3.53 11.46
N ASN A 27 -1.73 -2.88 10.60
CA ASN A 27 -2.24 -1.53 10.84
C ASN A 27 -3.38 -1.56 11.86
N PRO A 28 -3.56 -0.51 12.69
CA PRO A 28 -4.70 -0.44 13.61
C PRO A 28 -6.04 -0.48 12.87
N ALA A 29 -6.94 -1.34 13.35
CA ALA A 29 -8.31 -1.42 12.87
C ALA A 29 -9.15 -0.29 13.49
N VAL A 30 -9.12 0.88 12.87
CA VAL A 30 -9.84 2.08 13.29
C VAL A 30 -10.53 2.74 12.09
N ASP A 31 -11.68 3.36 12.32
CA ASP A 31 -12.41 4.08 11.27
C ASP A 31 -11.63 5.32 10.81
N ASP A 32 -11.56 5.55 9.49
CA ASP A 32 -10.81 6.67 8.88
C ASP A 32 -9.39 6.85 9.43
N GLY A 33 -8.70 5.78 9.83
CA GLY A 33 -7.38 5.88 10.45
C GLY A 33 -6.20 5.74 9.48
N SER A 34 -5.00 5.94 10.03
CA SER A 34 -3.72 5.69 9.37
C SER A 34 -2.78 4.95 10.32
N SER A 35 -1.71 4.37 9.76
CA SER A 35 -0.58 3.85 10.53
C SER A 35 0.11 4.96 11.34
N SER A 36 0.97 4.56 12.28
CA SER A 36 2.06 5.43 12.73
C SER A 36 2.99 5.78 11.55
N VAL A 37 3.89 6.75 11.74
CA VAL A 37 4.90 7.06 10.73
C VAL A 37 5.73 5.82 10.40
N ILE A 38 5.91 5.56 9.11
CA ILE A 38 6.75 4.49 8.60
C ILE A 38 7.96 5.15 7.94
N LEU A 39 9.13 5.04 8.56
CA LEU A 39 10.38 5.53 7.97
C LEU A 39 10.79 4.58 6.84
N LEU A 40 11.14 5.14 5.68
CA LEU A 40 11.54 4.35 4.52
C LEU A 40 13.02 3.95 4.65
N ASN A 41 13.32 2.71 4.25
CA ASN A 41 14.69 2.24 4.17
C ASN A 41 15.49 2.88 3.03
N GLU A 42 14.80 3.38 2.00
CA GLU A 42 15.36 4.09 0.85
C GLU A 42 14.55 5.37 0.58
N THR A 43 15.20 6.41 0.07
CA THR A 43 14.49 7.62 -0.38
C THR A 43 13.63 7.29 -1.59
N PHE A 44 12.36 7.62 -1.50
CA PHE A 44 11.39 7.38 -2.56
C PHE A 44 11.06 8.67 -3.30
N GLN A 45 11.39 8.70 -4.60
CA GLN A 45 11.05 9.82 -5.47
C GLN A 45 9.66 9.67 -6.07
N PHE A 46 8.80 10.65 -5.82
CA PHE A 46 7.44 10.71 -6.34
C PHE A 46 7.10 12.13 -6.79
N PHE A 47 6.62 12.27 -8.03
CA PHE A 47 6.32 13.57 -8.67
C PHE A 47 7.39 14.67 -8.53
N GLY A 48 8.67 14.29 -8.43
CA GLY A 48 9.80 15.22 -8.29
C GLY A 48 10.14 15.61 -6.85
N SER A 49 9.45 15.05 -5.87
CA SER A 49 9.72 15.18 -4.44
C SER A 49 10.43 13.95 -3.89
N ASP A 50 11.39 14.15 -2.99
CA ASP A 50 12.01 13.09 -2.22
C ASP A 50 11.21 12.84 -0.94
N HIS A 51 10.80 11.59 -0.71
CA HIS A 51 10.11 11.17 0.52
C HIS A 51 10.94 10.13 1.27
N ASN A 52 11.02 10.28 2.60
CA ASN A 52 11.73 9.36 3.49
C ASN A 52 10.81 8.71 4.53
N GLN A 53 9.52 8.95 4.41
CA GLN A 53 8.48 8.41 5.28
C GLN A 53 7.18 8.25 4.49
N LEU A 54 6.30 7.37 4.96
CA LEU A 54 4.93 7.26 4.50
C LEU A 54 3.98 6.82 5.61
N TYR A 55 2.69 6.84 5.31
CA TYR A 55 1.61 6.33 6.14
C TYR A 55 0.69 5.44 5.31
N VAL A 56 0.24 4.32 5.89
CA VAL A 56 -0.77 3.43 5.28
C VAL A 56 -2.14 3.82 5.83
N ASN A 57 -3.02 4.28 4.96
CA ASN A 57 -4.37 4.71 5.34
C ASN A 57 -5.39 3.58 5.23
N ASN A 58 -6.34 3.54 6.16
CA ASN A 58 -7.37 2.51 6.18
C ASN A 58 -8.32 2.58 4.98
N ASN A 59 -8.42 3.74 4.36
CA ASN A 59 -9.23 4.00 3.17
C ASN A 59 -8.54 3.71 1.83
N GLY A 60 -7.46 2.91 1.81
CA GLY A 60 -6.91 2.36 0.57
C GLY A 60 -5.89 3.24 -0.16
N PHE A 61 -5.19 4.10 0.58
CA PHE A 61 -4.17 4.98 0.02
C PHE A 61 -2.96 5.16 0.95
N LEU A 62 -1.87 5.66 0.40
CA LEU A 62 -0.66 6.07 1.10
C LEU A 62 -0.50 7.58 1.02
N THR A 63 -0.02 8.19 2.11
CA THR A 63 0.44 9.59 2.16
C THR A 63 1.90 9.64 2.59
N PHE A 64 2.62 10.71 2.26
CA PHE A 64 4.02 10.87 2.64
C PHE A 64 4.23 11.83 3.81
N ASP A 65 3.48 12.93 3.86
CA ASP A 65 3.78 14.02 4.80
C ASP A 65 3.22 13.79 6.21
N GLN A 66 1.97 13.29 6.30
CA GLN A 66 1.27 13.14 7.57
C GLN A 66 0.18 12.06 7.51
N PRO A 67 -0.21 11.48 8.66
CA PRO A 67 -1.37 10.60 8.71
C PRO A 67 -2.63 11.42 8.46
N VAL A 68 -3.61 10.80 7.79
CA VAL A 68 -4.89 11.45 7.51
C VAL A 68 -5.99 10.71 8.23
N SER A 69 -6.80 11.48 8.97
CA SER A 69 -8.05 11.01 9.55
C SER A 69 -9.19 11.94 9.13
N SER A 70 -9.65 11.74 7.90
CA SER A 70 -10.73 12.53 7.32
C SER A 70 -11.57 11.67 6.39
N SER A 71 -12.89 11.90 6.42
CA SER A 71 -13.83 11.27 5.50
C SER A 71 -13.44 11.46 4.02
N TYR A 72 -13.74 10.42 3.24
CA TYR A 72 -13.41 10.16 1.83
C TYR A 72 -13.41 11.35 0.82
N PRO A 73 -14.18 12.46 0.94
CA PRO A 73 -14.18 13.51 -0.09
C PRO A 73 -13.14 14.65 0.04
N SER A 74 -12.59 14.93 1.23
CA SER A 74 -11.85 16.19 1.47
C SER A 74 -10.42 16.24 0.93
N MET A 75 -9.89 15.11 0.49
CA MET A 75 -8.45 14.91 0.27
C MET A 75 -7.99 15.18 -1.17
N PHE A 76 -8.89 15.23 -2.16
CA PHE A 76 -8.55 15.44 -3.58
C PHE A 76 -7.94 16.82 -3.88
N ARG A 77 -8.12 17.81 -2.99
CA ARG A 77 -7.57 19.18 -3.12
C ARG A 77 -6.58 19.54 -2.02
N SER A 78 -6.10 18.54 -1.29
CA SER A 78 -5.26 18.74 -0.11
C SER A 78 -3.85 19.22 -0.42
N GLY A 79 -3.37 19.00 -1.65
CA GLY A 79 -1.98 19.26 -2.04
C GLY A 79 -1.00 18.20 -1.53
N TYR A 80 -1.49 17.11 -0.92
CA TYR A 80 -0.63 15.99 -0.53
C TYR A 80 -0.24 15.15 -1.74
N ASP A 81 0.97 14.62 -1.68
CA ASP A 81 1.39 13.51 -2.50
C ASP A 81 0.70 12.22 -2.00
N ILE A 82 -0.10 11.61 -2.87
CA ILE A 82 -0.94 10.45 -2.52
C ILE A 82 -0.77 9.35 -3.58
N ILE A 83 -0.58 8.13 -3.10
CA ILE A 83 -0.70 6.89 -3.87
C ILE A 83 -2.02 6.25 -3.49
N ALA A 84 -2.97 6.11 -4.41
CA ALA A 84 -4.37 5.82 -4.06
C ALA A 84 -4.98 4.62 -4.80
N PRO A 85 -4.43 3.41 -4.63
CA PRO A 85 -4.82 2.24 -5.41
C PRO A 85 -6.24 1.73 -5.14
N PHE A 86 -6.69 1.82 -3.90
CA PHE A 86 -7.97 1.28 -3.44
C PHE A 86 -8.80 2.34 -2.74
N TRP A 87 -8.62 3.61 -3.11
CA TRP A 87 -9.21 4.73 -2.39
C TRP A 87 -10.73 4.58 -2.32
N SER A 88 -11.25 4.25 -1.12
CA SER A 88 -12.67 4.03 -0.86
C SER A 88 -13.01 4.32 0.61
N ASN A 89 -14.31 4.29 0.94
CA ASN A 89 -14.79 4.34 2.33
C ASN A 89 -14.80 2.92 2.92
N TRP A 90 -13.64 2.48 3.42
CA TRP A 90 -13.44 1.16 4.00
C TRP A 90 -13.58 1.21 5.52
N ASN A 91 -14.07 0.12 6.11
CA ASN A 91 -14.20 0.01 7.55
C ASN A 91 -13.51 -1.27 8.06
N THR A 92 -12.24 -1.12 8.45
CA THR A 92 -11.45 -2.18 9.07
C THR A 92 -11.96 -2.64 10.43
N THR A 93 -12.84 -1.88 11.09
CA THR A 93 -13.45 -2.32 12.35
C THR A 93 -14.51 -3.42 12.13
N LYS A 94 -15.05 -3.53 10.90
CA LYS A 94 -16.03 -4.56 10.54
C LYS A 94 -15.38 -5.86 10.06
N SER A 95 -14.40 -5.78 9.15
CA SER A 95 -13.66 -6.95 8.65
C SER A 95 -12.35 -6.56 8.00
N GLY A 96 -11.53 -7.59 7.76
CA GLY A 96 -10.30 -7.50 6.99
C GLY A 96 -9.11 -7.05 7.81
N VAL A 97 -7.94 -7.12 7.19
CA VAL A 97 -6.66 -6.75 7.80
C VAL A 97 -5.91 -5.88 6.82
N ILE A 98 -5.40 -4.76 7.34
CA ILE A 98 -4.43 -3.95 6.62
C ILE A 98 -3.07 -4.26 7.20
N SER A 99 -2.12 -4.57 6.33
CA SER A 99 -0.77 -4.90 6.75
C SER A 99 0.26 -4.40 5.75
N TYR A 100 1.48 -4.18 6.22
CA TYR A 100 2.55 -3.65 5.39
C TYR A 100 3.93 -4.14 5.81
N ARG A 101 4.86 -4.16 4.86
CA ARG A 101 6.29 -4.37 5.10
C ARG A 101 7.15 -3.64 4.10
N GLN A 102 8.44 -3.58 4.39
CA GLN A 102 9.46 -3.20 3.41
C GLN A 102 10.48 -4.32 3.28
N ALA A 103 11.04 -4.49 2.10
CA ALA A 103 12.15 -5.40 1.87
C ALA A 103 13.24 -4.70 1.06
N THR A 104 14.49 -5.04 1.37
CA THR A 104 15.71 -4.63 0.64
C THR A 104 16.52 -5.81 0.13
N SER A 105 16.00 -7.03 0.32
CA SER A 105 16.62 -8.28 -0.15
C SER A 105 15.57 -9.40 -0.22
N GLY A 106 15.94 -10.53 -0.82
CA GLY A 106 15.10 -11.74 -0.85
C GLY A 106 14.15 -11.81 -2.03
N SER A 107 13.14 -12.69 -1.91
CA SER A 107 12.20 -13.05 -2.98
C SER A 107 11.33 -11.88 -3.43
N ASP A 108 10.98 -10.96 -2.52
CA ASP A 108 10.14 -9.81 -2.85
C ASP A 108 10.82 -8.89 -3.89
N LEU A 109 12.13 -8.65 -3.77
CA LEU A 109 12.88 -7.86 -4.77
C LEU A 109 13.02 -8.58 -6.11
N GLN A 110 13.22 -9.91 -6.07
CA GLN A 110 13.33 -10.72 -7.28
C GLN A 110 12.00 -10.71 -8.05
N GLN A 111 10.89 -10.84 -7.34
CA GLN A 111 9.56 -10.76 -7.90
C GLN A 111 9.29 -9.37 -8.50
N ALA A 112 9.51 -8.29 -7.75
CA ALA A 112 9.36 -6.92 -8.27
C ALA A 112 10.25 -6.61 -9.47
N THR A 113 11.47 -7.12 -9.47
CA THR A 113 12.38 -7.01 -10.62
C THR A 113 11.82 -7.75 -11.83
N SER A 114 11.32 -8.98 -11.63
CA SER A 114 10.72 -9.77 -12.70
C SER A 114 9.46 -9.11 -13.26
N ASP A 115 8.57 -8.64 -12.39
CA ASP A 115 7.29 -8.03 -12.78
C ASP A 115 7.49 -6.77 -13.62
N ILE A 116 8.32 -5.83 -13.14
CA ILE A 116 8.61 -4.61 -13.90
C ILE A 116 9.27 -4.93 -15.24
N ASN A 117 10.23 -5.85 -15.28
CA ASN A 117 10.90 -6.20 -16.55
C ASN A 117 9.98 -6.97 -17.51
N GLN A 118 8.98 -7.71 -16.99
CA GLN A 118 7.99 -8.37 -17.82
C GLN A 118 7.07 -7.36 -18.51
N TYR A 119 6.60 -6.34 -17.77
CA TYR A 119 5.65 -5.36 -18.31
C TYR A 119 6.31 -4.14 -18.96
N PHE A 120 7.56 -3.83 -18.59
CA PHE A 120 8.35 -2.70 -19.07
C PHE A 120 9.79 -3.11 -19.42
N PRO A 121 9.99 -4.04 -20.37
CA PRO A 121 11.30 -4.63 -20.68
C PRO A 121 12.37 -3.61 -21.13
N GLN A 122 11.95 -2.45 -21.63
CA GLN A 122 12.85 -1.37 -22.06
C GLN A 122 13.58 -0.66 -20.91
N LEU A 123 13.16 -0.85 -19.66
CA LEU A 123 13.74 -0.15 -18.51
C LEU A 123 15.03 -0.78 -17.99
N ASN A 124 15.26 -2.07 -18.24
CA ASN A 124 16.32 -2.86 -17.60
C ASN A 124 16.35 -2.61 -16.08
N PHE A 125 15.20 -2.81 -15.44
CA PHE A 125 14.98 -2.44 -14.06
C PHE A 125 15.55 -3.48 -13.09
N THR A 126 16.06 -3.02 -11.94
CA THR A 126 16.40 -3.88 -10.80
C THR A 126 15.87 -3.23 -9.54
N ALA A 127 15.01 -3.93 -8.80
CA ALA A 127 14.51 -3.43 -7.51
C ALA A 127 15.62 -3.51 -6.46
N THR A 128 15.86 -2.40 -5.76
CA THR A 128 16.73 -2.34 -4.56
C THR A 128 15.93 -2.27 -3.26
N TRP A 129 14.66 -1.89 -3.38
CA TRP A 129 13.73 -1.76 -2.27
C TRP A 129 12.30 -1.88 -2.78
N VAL A 130 11.45 -2.48 -1.95
CA VAL A 130 10.00 -2.56 -2.18
C VAL A 130 9.26 -2.22 -0.90
N PHE A 131 8.15 -1.52 -1.04
CA PHE A 131 7.15 -1.34 0.01
C PHE A 131 5.89 -2.09 -0.40
N ILE A 132 5.41 -2.96 0.46
CA ILE A 132 4.23 -3.80 0.21
C ILE A 132 3.18 -3.39 1.23
N ALA A 133 2.02 -2.95 0.75
CA ALA A 133 0.85 -2.68 1.57
C ALA A 133 -0.35 -3.44 1.02
N THR A 134 -1.07 -4.10 1.92
CA THR A 134 -2.18 -4.99 1.58
C THR A 134 -3.41 -4.58 2.37
N TRP A 135 -4.54 -4.44 1.68
CA TRP A 135 -5.87 -4.28 2.25
C TRP A 135 -6.65 -5.58 2.00
N ASP A 136 -6.50 -6.56 2.88
CA ASP A 136 -7.09 -7.90 2.71
C ASP A 136 -8.51 -7.96 3.28
N ASN A 137 -9.49 -8.32 2.43
CA ASN A 137 -10.89 -8.55 2.82
C ASN A 137 -11.54 -7.45 3.68
N VAL A 138 -11.15 -6.18 3.46
CA VAL A 138 -11.68 -5.04 4.21
C VAL A 138 -13.10 -4.71 3.74
N ALA A 139 -14.05 -4.64 4.67
CA ALA A 139 -15.45 -4.35 4.34
C ALA A 139 -15.66 -2.89 3.95
N PHE A 140 -16.57 -2.65 3.00
CA PHE A 140 -17.08 -1.29 2.75
C PHE A 140 -17.86 -0.79 3.96
N TYR A 141 -17.75 0.51 4.26
CA TYR A 141 -18.41 1.14 5.40
C TYR A 141 -19.93 0.89 5.44
N ASN A 142 -20.61 0.98 4.28
CA ASN A 142 -22.06 0.84 4.15
C ASN A 142 -22.55 -0.62 4.02
N MET A 143 -21.67 -1.62 4.09
CA MET A 143 -22.11 -3.00 4.16
C MET A 143 -22.41 -3.35 5.61
N ASP A 144 -23.68 -3.57 5.92
CA ASP A 144 -24.07 -4.32 7.11
C ASP A 144 -23.73 -5.79 6.85
N THR A 145 -23.06 -6.43 7.81
CA THR A 145 -22.84 -7.86 7.77
C THR A 145 -24.20 -8.55 7.82
N VAL A 146 -24.60 -9.18 6.71
CA VAL A 146 -25.77 -10.07 6.66
C VAL A 146 -25.53 -11.29 7.53
#